data_AF-A0A168EKK9-F1
#
_entry.id   AF-A0A168EKK9-F1
#
_cell.length_a   1.000
_cell.length_b   1.000
_cell.length_c   1.000
_cell.angle_alpha   90.00
_cell.angle_beta   90.00
_cell.angle_gamma   90.00
#
_symmetry.space_group_name_H-M   'P 1'
#
loop_
_entity.id
_entity.type
_entity.pdbx_description
1 polymer ?
#
loop_
_entity_poly.entity_id
_entity_poly.type
_entity_poly.pdbx_seq_one_letter_code
_entity_poly.pdbx_strand_id
1 'polypeptide(L)'
;IYHKQPFLIVSGTLEHPLSFFLVIEKTAIPVGSNCAHAFHVLFASFFIFRLEYPQYLDKFFLFFEQFVFQIGKNISACNQEFANCLDNVASATIQQSLEQQQQS
;
A
#
# COMPACT_ATOMS: atom_id res chain seq x y z
N ILE A 1 14.94 -0.51 21.41
CA ILE A 1 14.84 -1.25 20.14
C ILE A 1 14.39 -0.24 19.09
N TYR A 2 15.25 0.09 18.13
CA TYR A 2 14.89 1.00 17.04
C TYR A 2 14.25 0.17 15.94
N HIS A 3 12.92 0.24 15.82
CA HIS A 3 12.24 -0.33 14.66
C HIS A 3 12.44 0.61 13.48
N LYS A 4 13.42 0.30 12.62
CA LYS A 4 13.58 0.98 11.31
C LYS A 4 12.46 0.61 10.33
N GLN A 5 11.71 -0.45 10.64
CA GLN A 5 10.67 -0.98 9.76
C GLN A 5 9.29 -0.46 10.15
N PRO A 6 8.44 -0.09 9.18
CA PRO A 6 7.08 0.33 9.41
C PRO A 6 6.26 -0.81 10.00
N PHE A 7 5.36 -0.49 10.92
CA PHE A 7 4.41 -1.43 11.48
C PHE A 7 3.08 -0.74 11.78
N LEU A 8 2.01 -1.53 11.88
CA LEU A 8 0.71 -1.03 12.29
C LEU A 8 0.54 -1.20 13.79
N ILE A 9 -0.02 -0.17 14.41
CA ILE A 9 -0.65 -0.28 15.72
C ILE A 9 -2.14 -0.07 15.57
N VAL A 10 -2.90 -0.70 16.46
CA VAL A 10 -4.36 -0.62 16.49
C VAL A 10 -4.80 -0.08 17.86
N SER A 11 -5.80 0.80 17.85
CA SER A 11 -6.55 1.16 19.03
C SER A 11 -7.85 0.36 19.07
N GLY A 12 -8.31 -0.04 20.26
CA GLY A 12 -9.45 -0.93 20.44
C GLY A 12 -9.03 -2.33 20.88
N THR A 13 -9.84 -3.34 20.56
CA THR A 13 -9.53 -4.75 20.85
C THR A 13 -9.30 -5.54 19.56
N LEU A 14 -8.82 -6.77 19.71
CA LEU A 14 -8.67 -7.70 18.58
C LEU A 14 -10.02 -8.00 17.91
N GLU A 15 -11.11 -8.14 18.69
CA GLU A 15 -12.44 -8.36 18.11
C GLU A 15 -13.09 -7.05 17.61
N HIS A 16 -12.71 -5.90 18.20
CA HIS A 16 -13.31 -4.60 17.90
C HIS A 16 -12.22 -3.54 17.68
N PRO A 17 -11.53 -3.56 16.53
CA PRO A 17 -10.56 -2.52 16.18
C PRO A 17 -11.28 -1.20 15.90
N LEU A 18 -10.80 -0.12 16.51
CA LEU A 18 -11.36 1.23 16.38
C LEU A 18 -10.62 2.07 15.35
N SER A 19 -9.28 2.07 15.42
CA SER A 19 -8.45 2.79 14.47
C SER A 19 -7.07 2.18 14.34
N PHE A 20 -6.49 2.34 13.16
CA PHE A 20 -5.16 1.88 12.81
C PHE A 20 -4.24 3.08 12.60
N PHE A 21 -2.97 2.90 12.95
CA PHE A 21 -1.93 3.87 12.71
C PHE A 21 -0.71 3.19 12.13
N LEU A 22 -0.14 3.78 11.09
CA LEU A 22 1.17 3.41 10.58
C LEU A 22 2.24 4.09 11.44
N VAL A 23 3.14 3.32 12.03
CA VAL A 23 4.26 3.83 12.80
C VAL A 23 5.52 3.75 11.98
N ILE A 24 6.18 4.90 11.79
CA ILE A 24 7.47 5.01 11.08
C ILE A 24 8.40 5.89 11.90
N GLU A 25 9.60 5.38 12.17
CA GLU A 25 10.66 5.97 13.00
C GLU A 25 10.23 6.32 14.44
N LYS A 26 9.31 7.28 14.63
CA LYS A 26 8.65 7.64 15.89
C LYS A 26 7.28 8.31 15.69
N THR A 27 6.80 8.40 14.45
CA THR A 27 5.55 9.09 14.10
C THR A 27 4.45 8.07 13.90
N ALA A 28 3.33 8.25 14.60
CA ALA A 28 2.10 7.51 14.35
C ALA A 28 1.22 8.31 13.39
N ILE A 29 0.98 7.75 12.21
CA ILE A 29 0.17 8.36 11.14
C ILE A 29 -1.18 7.64 11.14
N PRO A 30 -2.31 8.33 11.36
CA PRO A 30 -3.63 7.71 11.31
C PRO A 30 -3.97 7.23 9.91
N VAL A 31 -4.43 5.98 9.78
CA VAL A 31 -4.81 5.36 8.49
C VAL A 31 -6.27 4.87 8.48
N GLY A 32 -7.09 5.34 9.44
CA GLY A 32 -8.51 5.03 9.52
C GLY A 32 -8.82 3.73 10.26
N SER A 33 -10.04 3.20 10.09
CA SER A 33 -10.57 2.05 10.84
C SER A 33 -10.69 0.76 10.02
N ASN A 34 -10.40 0.81 8.72
CA ASN A 34 -10.48 -0.36 7.85
C ASN A 34 -9.16 -1.14 7.85
N CYS A 35 -9.18 -2.40 8.25
CA CYS A 35 -7.95 -3.19 8.39
C CYS A 35 -7.26 -3.49 7.05
N ALA A 36 -8.03 -3.74 5.98
CA ALA A 36 -7.47 -4.03 4.66
C ALA A 36 -6.77 -2.80 4.10
N HIS A 37 -7.39 -1.62 4.25
CA HIS A 37 -6.78 -0.35 3.89
C HIS A 37 -5.51 -0.07 4.71
N ALA A 38 -5.55 -0.27 6.04
CA ALA A 38 -4.38 -0.11 6.88
C ALA A 38 -3.23 -1.03 6.45
N PHE A 39 -3.55 -2.28 6.11
CA PHE A 39 -2.58 -3.22 5.57
C PHE A 39 -2.02 -2.77 4.21
N HIS A 40 -2.84 -2.28 3.28
CA HIS A 40 -2.36 -1.73 2.00
C HIS A 40 -1.39 -0.57 2.22
N VAL A 41 -1.68 0.31 3.17
CA VAL A 41 -0.80 1.44 3.52
C VAL A 41 0.52 0.95 4.11
N LEU A 42 0.48 -0.04 5.01
CA LEU A 42 1.69 -0.68 5.53
C LEU A 42 2.51 -1.32 4.39
N PHE A 43 1.87 -2.10 3.53
CA PHE A 43 2.53 -2.77 2.41
C PHE A 43 3.19 -1.76 1.47
N ALA A 44 2.46 -0.71 1.06
CA ALA A 44 2.97 0.35 0.20
C ALA A 44 4.15 1.10 0.82
N SER A 45 4.18 1.25 2.16
CA SER A 45 5.26 1.95 2.84
C SER A 45 6.63 1.32 2.60
N PHE A 46 6.72 -0.02 2.46
CA PHE A 46 7.97 -0.69 2.15
C PHE A 46 8.52 -0.27 0.77
N PHE A 47 7.66 -0.06 -0.23
CA PHE A 47 8.07 0.42 -1.55
C PHE A 47 8.42 1.90 -1.54
N ILE A 48 7.56 2.74 -0.94
CA ILE A 48 7.73 4.20 -0.89
C ILE A 48 9.05 4.57 -0.21
N PHE A 49 9.38 3.90 0.90
CA PHE A 49 10.58 4.18 1.66
C PHE A 49 11.78 3.30 1.27
N ARG A 50 11.62 2.44 0.24
CA ARG A 50 12.66 1.49 -0.24
C ARG A 50 13.24 0.64 0.90
N LEU A 51 12.36 0.07 1.71
CA LEU A 51 12.70 -0.72 2.88
C LEU A 51 12.59 -2.20 2.57
N GLU A 52 13.51 -2.98 3.15
CA GLU A 52 13.40 -4.44 3.18
C GLU A 52 12.27 -4.88 4.10
N TYR A 53 11.60 -5.98 3.72
CA TYR A 53 10.60 -6.61 4.57
C TYR A 53 11.22 -7.14 5.88
N PRO A 54 10.43 -7.24 6.97
CA PRO A 54 10.88 -7.92 8.18
C PRO A 54 11.23 -9.38 7.87
N GLN A 55 12.43 -9.82 8.25
CA GLN A 55 12.96 -11.15 7.90
C GLN A 55 11.99 -12.30 8.22
N TYR A 56 11.27 -12.22 9.35
CA TYR A 56 10.30 -13.25 9.77
C TYR A 56 8.98 -13.20 8.99
N LEU A 57 8.69 -12.09 8.32
CA LEU A 57 7.47 -11.85 7.54
C LEU A 57 7.75 -11.77 6.03
N ASP A 58 9.00 -11.95 5.59
CA ASP A 58 9.41 -11.80 4.19
C ASP A 58 8.55 -12.66 3.25
N LYS A 59 8.41 -13.95 3.54
CA LYS A 59 7.55 -14.86 2.75
C LYS A 59 6.09 -14.43 2.72
N PHE A 60 5.58 -13.83 3.80
CA PHE A 60 4.22 -13.33 3.87
C PHE A 60 4.06 -12.13 2.94
N PHE A 61 4.96 -11.15 3.00
CA PHE A 61 4.91 -9.98 2.12
C PHE A 61 5.15 -10.33 0.65
N LEU A 62 6.07 -11.25 0.35
CA LEU A 62 6.29 -11.77 -1.00
C LEU A 62 5.05 -12.45 -1.58
N PHE A 63 4.27 -13.16 -0.75
CA PHE A 63 3.00 -13.73 -1.20
C PHE A 63 2.03 -12.64 -1.67
N PHE A 64 1.84 -11.59 -0.87
CA PHE A 64 0.97 -10.48 -1.25
C PHE A 64 1.49 -9.76 -2.49
N GLU A 65 2.79 -9.50 -2.56
CA GLU A 65 3.42 -8.86 -3.71
C GLU A 65 3.19 -9.63 -5.01
N GLN A 66 3.37 -10.94 -5.01
CA GLN A 66 3.31 -11.77 -6.22
C GLN A 66 1.89 -12.18 -6.60
N PHE A 67 1.07 -12.57 -5.62
CA PHE A 67 -0.21 -13.22 -5.88
C PHE A 67 -1.41 -12.30 -5.70
N VAL A 68 -1.33 -11.33 -4.77
CA VAL A 68 -2.45 -10.42 -4.50
C VAL A 68 -2.31 -9.15 -5.34
N PHE A 69 -1.16 -8.48 -5.23
CA PHE A 69 -0.90 -7.21 -5.92
C PHE A 69 -0.22 -7.37 -7.28
N GLN A 70 0.35 -8.55 -7.56
CA GLN A 70 0.98 -8.90 -8.84
C GLN A 70 2.09 -7.94 -9.31
N ILE A 71 2.81 -7.33 -8.36
CA ILE A 71 3.86 -6.32 -8.63
C ILE A 71 5.02 -6.94 -9.41
N GLY A 72 5.36 -8.20 -9.15
CA GLY A 72 6.47 -8.91 -9.82
C GLY A 72 6.15 -9.47 -11.22
N LYS A 73 4.92 -9.39 -11.73
CA LYS A 73 4.56 -10.00 -13.04
C LYS A 73 4.72 -9.07 -14.24
N ASN A 74 4.78 -7.75 -14.05
CA ASN A 74 4.91 -6.77 -15.16
C ASN A 74 5.57 -5.43 -14.76
N ILE A 75 6.18 -5.32 -13.58
CA ILE A 75 6.88 -4.09 -13.18
C ILE A 75 8.37 -4.43 -13.00
N SER A 76 9.14 -4.33 -14.07
CA SER A 76 10.58 -4.12 -13.96
C SER A 76 10.77 -2.86 -13.12
N ALA A 77 11.62 -2.94 -12.10
CA ALA A 77 11.89 -1.89 -11.13
C ALA A 77 12.62 -0.65 -11.74
N CYS A 78 12.37 -0.30 -12.99
CA CYS A 78 12.76 0.99 -13.52
C CYS A 78 11.65 2.00 -13.20
N ASN A 79 12.04 3.18 -12.69
CA ASN A 79 11.11 4.27 -12.39
C ASN A 79 10.17 4.59 -13.57
N GLN A 80 10.58 4.25 -14.79
CA GLN A 80 9.79 4.45 -16.01
C GLN A 80 8.56 3.55 -16.09
N GLU A 81 8.65 2.27 -15.73
CA GLU A 81 7.49 1.36 -15.80
C GLU A 81 6.46 1.67 -14.72
N PHE A 82 6.92 2.08 -13.53
CA PHE A 82 6.04 2.58 -12.48
C PHE A 82 5.38 3.92 -12.87
N ALA A 83 6.14 4.86 -13.46
CA ALA A 83 5.59 6.12 -13.97
C ALA A 83 4.57 5.88 -15.09
N ASN A 84 4.88 5.00 -16.04
CA ASN A 84 3.96 4.62 -17.11
C ASN A 84 2.67 3.98 -16.56
N CYS A 85 2.78 3.17 -15.49
CA CYS A 85 1.61 2.61 -14.81
C CYS A 85 0.72 3.72 -14.22
N LEU A 86 1.31 4.71 -13.55
CA LEU A 86 0.58 5.86 -13.01
C LEU A 86 -0.10 6.70 -14.10
N ASP A 87 0.61 6.97 -15.21
CA ASP A 87 0.08 7.73 -16.33
C ASP A 87 -1.10 7.01 -17.01
N ASN A 88 -1.04 5.68 -17.10
CA ASN A 88 -2.11 4.86 -17.65
C ASN A 88 -3.36 4.85 -16.75
N VAL A 89 -3.18 4.76 -15.43
CA VAL A 89 -4.30 4.83 -14.47
C VAL A 89 -4.96 6.22 -14.49
N ALA A 90 -4.16 7.28 -14.55
CA ALA A 90 -4.67 8.65 -14.67
C ALA A 90 -5.47 8.83 -15.97
N SER A 91 -4.96 8.34 -17.09
CA SER A 91 -5.62 8.43 -18.40
C SER A 91 -6.94 7.64 -18.44
N ALA A 92 -6.99 6.44 -17.87
CA ALA A 92 -8.21 5.63 -17.79
C ALA A 92 -9.30 6.29 -16.94
N THR A 93 -8.91 6.95 -15.84
CA THR A 93 -9.84 7.66 -14.95
C THR A 93 -10.44 8.90 -15.63
N ILE A 94 -9.65 9.59 -16.47
CA ILE A 94 -10.10 10.75 -17.24
C ILE A 94 -11.03 10.33 -18.39
N GLN A 95 -10.79 9.20 -19.05
CA GLN A 95 -11.71 8.70 -20.09
C GLN A 95 -13.07 8.28 -19.50
N GLN A 96 -13.07 7.61 -18.34
CA GLN A 96 -14.31 7.23 -17.67
C GLN A 96 -15.14 8.44 -17.21
N SER A 97 -14.49 9.53 -16.79
CA SER A 97 -15.21 10.76 -16.42
C SER A 97 -15.77 11.52 -17.62
N LEU A 98 -15.08 11.49 -18.77
CA LEU A 98 -15.55 12.08 -20.03
C LEU A 98 -16.71 11.30 -20.66
N GLU A 99 -16.68 9.96 -20.62
CA GLU A 99 -17.78 9.11 -21.10
C GLU A 99 -19.05 9.28 -20.26
N GLN A 100 -18.92 9.46 -18.95
CA GLN A 100 -20.06 9.75 -18.07
C GLN A 100 -20.69 11.14 -18.32
N GLN A 101 -19.94 12.10 -18.87
CA GLN A 101 -20.47 13.42 -19.22
C GLN A 101 -21.15 13.48 -20.60
N GLN A 102 -20.88 12.53 -21.51
CA GLN A 102 -21.54 12.48 -22.83
C GLN A 102 -22.84 11.67 -22.84
N GLN A 103 -23.16 10.95 -21.76
CA GLN A 103 -24.38 10.16 -21.60
C GLN A 103 -25.45 10.83 -20.72
N SER A 104 -25.26 12.09 -20.34
CA SER A 104 -26.25 12.93 -19.64
C SER A 104 -26.65 14.14 -20.46
#